data_AF-A0A385Z7V6-F1
#
_entry.id   AF-A0A385Z7V6-F1
#
_cell.length_a   1.000
_cell.length_b   1.000
_cell.length_c   1.000
_cell.angle_alpha   90.00
_cell.angle_beta   90.00
_cell.angle_gamma   90.00
#
_symmetry.space_group_name_H-M   'P 1'
#
loop_
_entity.id
_entity.type
_entity.pdbx_description
1 polymer ?
#
loop_
_entity_poly.entity_id
_entity_poly.type
_entity_poly.pdbx_seq_one_letter_code
_entity_poly.pdbx_strand_id
1 'polypeptide(L)'
;MEPIVASVVYVIAQSVSRWFTDFGTLLSAITALASVIAACIAVRFSQQQMKMHKQHNRRMATPHLSGWAHTDPSRKTFFFTLENNGRGPAIAREIKLWVDGELQ
;
A
#
# COMPACT_ATOMS: atom_id res chain seq x y z
N MET A 1 -13.68 49.70 55.11
CA MET A 1 -12.21 49.78 55.13
C MET A 1 -11.73 48.57 54.33
N GLU A 2 -11.44 48.75 53.05
CA GLU A 2 -11.07 47.62 52.19
C GLU A 2 -9.61 47.22 52.40
N PRO A 3 -9.29 45.91 52.42
CA PRO A 3 -7.94 45.44 52.67
C PRO A 3 -7.06 45.71 51.45
N ILE A 4 -5.95 46.43 51.66
CA ILE A 4 -4.92 46.64 50.65
C ILE A 4 -4.18 45.32 50.46
N VAL A 5 -4.52 44.59 49.40
CA VAL A 5 -3.80 43.37 49.01
C VAL A 5 -2.50 43.78 48.31
N ALA A 6 -1.40 43.73 49.06
CA ALA A 6 -0.07 43.96 48.50
C ALA A 6 0.33 42.76 47.62
N SER A 7 0.13 42.88 46.31
CA SER A 7 0.60 41.89 45.34
C SER A 7 2.10 42.07 45.11
N VAL A 8 2.91 41.11 45.58
CA VAL A 8 4.34 41.05 45.25
C VAL A 8 4.46 40.43 43.86
N VAL A 9 4.63 41.27 42.84
CA VAL A 9 4.93 40.83 41.48
C VAL A 9 6.41 40.45 41.42
N TYR A 10 6.70 39.16 41.46
CA TYR A 10 8.03 38.65 41.17
C TYR A 10 8.32 38.87 39.68
N VAL A 11 9.03 39.96 39.37
CA VAL A 11 9.63 40.15 38.04
C VAL A 11 10.82 39.21 37.95
N ILE A 12 10.57 37.97 37.54
CA ILE A 12 11.63 37.05 37.15
C ILE A 12 12.38 37.74 36.01
N ALA A 13 13.68 37.99 36.21
CA ALA A 13 14.53 38.58 35.20
C ALA A 13 14.43 37.73 33.91
N GLN A 14 13.73 38.26 32.91
CA GLN A 14 13.46 37.59 31.62
C GLN A 14 14.74 37.26 30.83
N SER A 15 15.90 37.72 31.31
CA SER A 15 17.21 37.48 30.69
C SER A 15 17.65 36.02 30.81
N VAL A 16 17.36 35.33 31.92
CA VAL A 16 17.76 33.92 32.12
C VAL A 16 16.85 32.98 31.32
N SER A 17 15.55 33.27 31.25
CA SER A 17 14.56 32.46 30.52
C SER A 17 14.72 32.53 29.01
N ARG A 18 15.23 33.66 28.47
CA ARG A 18 15.40 33.83 27.02
C ARG A 18 16.43 32.88 26.44
N TRP A 19 17.56 32.70 27.14
CA TRP A 19 18.62 31.78 26.70
C TRP A 19 18.15 30.32 26.62
N PHE A 20 17.48 29.82 27.66
CA PHE A 20 16.92 28.47 27.63
C PHE A 20 15.82 28.29 26.56
N THR A 21 15.04 29.33 26.30
CA THR A 21 14.01 29.31 25.26
C THR A 21 14.62 29.26 23.86
N ASP A 22 15.66 30.04 23.60
CA ASP A 22 16.38 30.04 22.31
C ASP A 22 17.07 28.70 22.05
N PHE A 23 17.63 28.07 23.09
CA PHE A 23 18.18 26.70 22.98
C PHE A 23 17.09 25.65 22.73
N GLY A 24 15.94 25.76 23.40
CA GLY A 24 14.79 24.87 23.19
C GLY A 24 14.23 24.96 21.78
N THR A 25 14.11 26.18 21.25
CA THR A 25 13.63 26.40 19.87
C THR A 25 14.61 25.85 18.83
N LEU A 26 15.92 26.07 19.00
CA LEU A 26 16.95 25.49 18.14
C LEU A 26 16.89 23.95 18.11
N LEU A 27 16.79 23.32 19.29
CA LEU A 27 16.72 21.86 19.40
C LEU A 27 15.42 21.31 18.75
N SER A 28 14.30 22.01 18.93
CA SER A 28 13.03 21.65 18.28
C SER A 28 13.11 21.77 16.75
N ALA A 29 13.81 22.78 16.23
CA ALA A 29 14.02 22.93 14.80
C ALA A 29 14.91 21.82 14.22
N ILE A 30 15.97 21.42 14.92
CA ILE A 30 16.86 20.32 14.51
C ILE A 30 16.08 18.99 14.49
N THR A 31 15.30 18.72 15.52
CA THR A 31 14.49 17.48 15.60
C THR A 31 13.40 17.45 14.54
N ALA A 32 12.75 18.58 14.25
CA ALA A 32 11.80 18.70 13.15
C ALA A 32 12.47 18.41 11.80
N LEU A 33 13.64 18.99 11.53
CA LEU A 33 14.40 18.74 10.30
C LEU A 33 14.80 17.26 10.18
N ALA A 34 15.29 16.65 11.26
CA ALA A 34 15.64 15.24 11.29
C ALA A 34 14.42 14.34 11.03
N SER A 35 13.26 14.68 11.57
CA SER A 35 12.01 13.97 11.35
C SER A 35 11.58 14.01 9.88
N VAL A 36 11.68 15.17 9.23
CA VAL A 36 11.38 15.31 7.79
C VAL A 36 12.31 14.44 6.94
N ILE A 37 13.60 14.43 7.25
CA ILE A 37 14.58 13.59 6.55
C ILE A 37 14.23 12.11 6.72
N ALA A 38 13.95 11.67 7.95
CA ALA A 38 13.57 10.30 8.24
C ALA A 38 12.28 9.89 7.51
N ALA A 39 11.26 10.77 7.50
CA ALA A 39 10.01 10.55 6.78
C ALA A 39 10.24 10.42 5.27
N CYS A 40 11.06 11.29 4.68
CA CYS A 40 11.42 11.20 3.26
C CYS A 40 12.09 9.87 2.91
N ILE A 41 13.03 9.42 3.74
CA ILE A 41 13.70 8.13 3.56
C ILE A 41 12.70 6.98 3.67
N ALA A 42 11.84 7.00 4.69
CA ALA A 42 10.82 5.97 4.90
C ALA A 42 9.85 5.86 3.70
N VAL A 43 9.41 6.98 3.13
CA VAL A 43 8.56 6.99 1.93
C VAL A 43 9.27 6.34 0.75
N ARG A 44 10.55 6.65 0.52
CA ARG A 44 11.34 6.05 -0.56
C ARG A 44 11.47 4.54 -0.40
N PHE A 45 11.78 4.05 0.80
CA PHE A 45 11.85 2.62 1.08
C PHE A 45 10.49 1.93 0.91
N SER A 46 9.42 2.54 1.40
CA SER A 46 8.06 1.99 1.26
C SER A 46 7.65 1.86 -0.20
N GLN A 47 7.96 2.86 -1.03
CA GLN A 47 7.72 2.80 -2.48
C GLN A 47 8.50 1.65 -3.13
N GLN A 48 9.76 1.45 -2.76
CA GLN A 48 10.59 0.38 -3.29
C GLN A 48 10.08 -1.00 -2.86
N GLN A 49 9.68 -1.17 -1.60
CA GLN A 49 9.07 -2.40 -1.08
C GLN A 49 7.78 -2.72 -1.83
N MET A 50 6.89 -1.75 -2.01
CA MET A 50 5.64 -1.94 -2.74
C MET A 50 5.89 -2.38 -4.19
N LYS A 51 6.92 -1.84 -4.86
CA LYS A 51 7.31 -2.27 -6.21
C LYS A 51 7.79 -3.72 -6.22
N MET A 52 8.63 -4.11 -5.27
CA MET A 52 9.12 -5.49 -5.15
C MET A 52 7.97 -6.47 -4.86
N HIS A 53 7.06 -6.14 -3.95
CA HIS A 53 5.89 -6.97 -3.64
C HIS A 53 4.98 -7.13 -4.86
N LYS A 54 4.73 -6.06 -5.62
CA LYS A 54 3.96 -6.16 -6.88
C LYS A 54 4.64 -7.10 -7.87
N GLN A 55 5.95 -7.01 -8.03
CA GLN A 55 6.70 -7.89 -8.92
C GLN A 55 6.71 -9.34 -8.44
N HIS A 56 6.86 -9.57 -7.14
CA HIS A 56 6.79 -10.89 -6.53
C HIS A 56 5.40 -11.51 -6.72
N ASN A 57 4.33 -10.78 -6.40
CA ASN A 57 2.95 -11.24 -6.61
C ASN A 57 2.68 -11.57 -8.07
N ARG A 58 3.21 -10.79 -9.02
CA ARG A 58 3.11 -11.09 -10.44
C ARG A 58 3.85 -12.36 -10.84
N ARG A 59 5.01 -12.63 -10.24
CA ARG A 59 5.81 -13.85 -10.51
C ARG A 59 5.24 -15.10 -9.83
N MET A 60 4.54 -14.93 -8.71
CA MET A 60 3.84 -16.00 -7.98
C MET A 60 2.51 -16.38 -8.61
N ALA A 61 1.97 -15.56 -9.52
CA ALA A 61 0.82 -15.92 -10.32
C ALA A 61 1.26 -16.97 -11.36
N THR A 62 0.83 -18.21 -11.15
CA THR A 62 0.99 -19.34 -12.06
C THR A 62 -0.40 -19.78 -12.53
N PRO A 63 -1.03 -19.05 -13.47
CA PRO A 63 -2.31 -19.45 -14.03
C PRO A 63 -2.15 -20.81 -14.73
N HIS A 64 -3.14 -21.68 -14.57
CA HIS A 64 -3.11 -23.02 -15.14
C HIS A 64 -4.51 -23.36 -15.63
N LEU A 65 -4.70 -23.29 -16.94
CA LEU A 65 -5.96 -23.65 -17.57
C LEU A 65 -5.96 -25.14 -17.87
N SER A 66 -6.93 -25.86 -17.33
CA SER A 66 -7.21 -27.25 -17.65
C SER A 66 -8.58 -27.35 -18.31
N GLY A 67 -8.64 -28.10 -19.41
CA GLY A 67 -9.87 -28.34 -20.13
C GLY A 67 -10.26 -29.82 -20.09
N TRP A 68 -11.55 -30.09 -20.07
CA TRP A 68 -12.10 -31.43 -20.29
C TRP A 68 -13.26 -31.36 -21.28
N ALA A 69 -13.31 -32.34 -22.17
CA ALA A 69 -14.39 -32.51 -23.13
C ALA A 69 -15.17 -33.79 -22.81
N HIS A 70 -16.49 -33.68 -22.80
CA HIS A 70 -17.40 -34.81 -22.64
C HIS A 70 -18.46 -34.79 -23.74
N THR A 71 -18.60 -35.90 -24.44
CA THR A 71 -19.66 -36.09 -25.44
C THR A 71 -20.69 -37.03 -24.85
N ASP A 72 -21.95 -36.60 -24.82
CA ASP A 72 -23.09 -37.47 -24.51
C ASP A 72 -23.86 -37.79 -25.80
N PRO A 73 -23.69 -39.00 -26.36
CA PRO A 73 -24.37 -39.43 -27.58
C PRO A 73 -25.88 -39.53 -27.41
N SER A 74 -26.37 -39.82 -26.20
CA SER A 74 -27.80 -40.01 -25.92
C SER A 74 -28.57 -38.69 -25.95
N ARG A 75 -27.91 -37.61 -25.50
CA ARG A 75 -28.45 -36.24 -25.51
C ARG A 75 -27.98 -35.42 -26.71
N LYS A 76 -27.22 -35.99 -27.64
CA LYS A 76 -26.60 -35.29 -28.77
C LYS A 76 -25.90 -33.99 -28.34
N THR A 77 -25.25 -34.00 -27.18
CA THR A 77 -24.66 -32.79 -26.59
C THR A 77 -23.15 -32.97 -26.44
N PHE A 78 -22.42 -31.92 -26.81
CA PHE A 78 -20.98 -31.81 -26.57
C PHE A 78 -20.75 -30.77 -25.47
N PHE A 79 -20.06 -31.17 -24.41
CA PHE A 79 -19.69 -30.30 -23.29
C PHE A 79 -18.18 -30.08 -23.30
N PHE A 80 -17.79 -28.81 -23.33
CA PHE A 80 -16.41 -28.40 -23.12
C PHE A 80 -16.34 -27.51 -21.88
N THR A 81 -15.55 -27.92 -20.90
CA THR A 81 -15.34 -27.17 -19.67
C THR A 81 -13.90 -26.70 -19.63
N LEU A 82 -13.69 -25.41 -19.36
CA LEU A 82 -12.38 -24.79 -19.20
C LEU A 82 -12.30 -24.18 -17.80
N GLU A 83 -11.35 -24.65 -17.00
CA GLU A 83 -11.19 -24.23 -15.61
C GLU A 83 -9.77 -23.69 -15.37
N ASN A 84 -9.66 -22.63 -14.57
CA ASN A 84 -8.38 -22.14 -14.09
C ASN A 84 -8.07 -22.75 -12.72
N ASN A 85 -7.26 -23.81 -12.72
CA ASN A 85 -6.79 -24.50 -11.53
C ASN A 85 -5.45 -23.94 -11.01
N GLY A 86 -4.96 -22.84 -11.60
CA GLY A 86 -3.73 -22.17 -11.19
C GLY A 86 -3.92 -21.06 -10.17
N ARG A 87 -2.81 -20.46 -9.74
CA ARG A 87 -2.80 -19.29 -8.85
C ARG A 87 -2.78 -18.01 -9.65
N GLY A 88 -3.75 -17.13 -9.41
CA GLY A 88 -3.85 -15.85 -10.10
C GLY A 88 -4.76 -15.89 -11.33
N PRO A 89 -5.06 -14.72 -11.93
CA PRO A 89 -6.03 -14.61 -13.01
C PRO A 89 -5.50 -15.26 -14.30
N ALA A 90 -6.29 -16.15 -14.90
CA ALA A 90 -6.10 -16.62 -16.26
C ALA A 90 -7.06 -15.87 -17.20
N ILE A 91 -6.54 -15.35 -18.31
CA ILE A 91 -7.33 -14.60 -19.29
C ILE A 91 -7.43 -15.44 -20.56
N ALA A 92 -8.61 -16.00 -20.82
CA ALA A 92 -8.93 -16.58 -22.12
C ALA A 92 -9.21 -15.44 -23.12
N ARG A 93 -8.34 -15.28 -24.13
CA ARG A 93 -8.48 -14.20 -25.14
C ARG A 93 -9.41 -14.58 -26.29
N GLU A 94 -9.42 -15.85 -26.64
CA GLU A 94 -10.15 -16.35 -27.80
C GLU A 94 -10.50 -17.81 -27.55
N ILE A 95 -11.73 -18.19 -27.90
CA ILE A 95 -12.21 -19.57 -27.92
C ILE A 95 -12.71 -19.80 -29.34
N LYS A 96 -12.12 -20.78 -30.05
CA LYS A 96 -12.53 -21.18 -31.41
C LYS A 96 -13.14 -22.55 -31.36
N LEU A 97 -14.36 -22.69 -31.86
CA LEU A 97 -15.02 -23.97 -32.04
C LEU A 97 -14.96 -24.34 -33.51
N TRP A 98 -14.40 -25.52 -33.80
CA TRP A 98 -14.38 -26.09 -35.14
C TRP A 98 -15.34 -27.26 -35.18
N VAL A 99 -16.30 -27.23 -36.10
CA VAL A 99 -17.26 -28.32 -36.35
C VAL A 99 -17.08 -28.75 -37.80
N ASP A 100 -16.75 -30.02 -38.01
CA ASP A 100 -16.55 -30.60 -39.35
C ASP A 100 -15.56 -29.84 -40.26
N GLY A 101 -14.56 -29.19 -39.65
CA GLY A 101 -13.55 -28.41 -40.36
C GLY A 101 -13.93 -26.95 -40.64
N GLU A 102 -15.14 -26.53 -40.29
CA GLU A 102 -15.60 -25.14 -40.37
C GLU A 102 -15.55 -24.47 -39.00
N LEU A 103 -15.10 -23.22 -38.99
CA LEU A 103 -15.09 -22.37 -37.80
C LEU A 103 -16.51 -21.82 -37.56
N GLN A 104 -17.08 -22.13 -36.40
CA GLN A 104 -18.39 -21.62 -35.95
C GLN A 104 -18.24 -20.35 -35.12
#